data_AF-A0A535QXW5-F1
#
_entry.id   AF-A0A535QXW5-F1
#
_cell.length_a   1.000
_cell.length_b   1.000
_cell.length_c   1.000
_cell.angle_alpha   90.00
_cell.angle_beta   90.00
_cell.angle_gamma   90.00
#
_symmetry.space_group_name_H-M   'P 1'
#
loop_
_entity.id
_entity.type
_entity.pdbx_description
1 polymer ?
#
loop_
_entity_poly.entity_id
_entity_poly.type
_entity_poly.pdbx_seq_one_letter_code
_entity_poly.pdbx_strand_id
1 'polypeptide(L)'
;MDLTEAVKSQAKALGFCAVGITSADPFEEAEAAAAQRTADGLMDGLNWWSEARVHASADPRRATPDARTIIALAFPYPSTRPESSKPEHFSSPARGGEQGGGANDGPRGRIASYALGRDYHEVLLERMQPLLAMLREHGYTAKTYVDHGWMLDRAAAARAGIGWLGKNTNVLIPGVGSNVLLAEIVTSTAVPATPACACVPPEPWSRPASSTIAAAFPSGPSNTAVSSHSPSGP
;
A
#
# COMPACT_ATOMS: atom_id res chain seq x y z
N MET A 1 23.80 17.56 -8.19
CA MET A 1 22.38 17.35 -7.82
C MET A 1 22.39 16.65 -6.48
N ASP A 2 21.61 17.11 -5.51
CA ASP A 2 21.50 16.42 -4.22
C ASP A 2 20.93 15.00 -4.43
N LEU A 3 21.36 14.03 -3.62
CA LEU A 3 20.96 12.62 -3.76
C LEU A 3 19.44 12.46 -3.60
N THR A 4 18.84 13.25 -2.70
CA THR A 4 17.38 13.35 -2.53
C THR A 4 16.67 13.62 -3.85
N GLU A 5 17.13 14.64 -4.58
CA GLU A 5 16.52 15.07 -5.83
C GLU A 5 16.82 14.09 -6.96
N ALA A 6 18.01 13.48 -6.97
CA ALA A 6 18.35 12.44 -7.94
C ALA A 6 17.42 11.22 -7.81
N VAL A 7 17.20 10.73 -6.58
CA VAL A 7 16.28 9.62 -6.28
C VAL A 7 14.86 9.99 -6.69
N LYS A 8 14.36 11.17 -6.30
CA LYS A 8 13.00 11.61 -6.63
C LYS A 8 12.79 11.77 -8.14
N SER A 9 13.77 12.35 -8.83
CA SER A 9 13.73 12.54 -10.29
C SER A 9 13.74 11.20 -11.01
N GLN A 10 14.61 10.27 -10.60
CA GLN A 10 14.69 8.95 -11.21
C GLN A 10 13.41 8.14 -10.95
N ALA A 11 12.86 8.18 -9.73
CA ALA A 11 11.59 7.52 -9.41
C ALA A 11 10.44 8.00 -10.32
N LYS A 12 10.32 9.32 -10.53
CA LYS A 12 9.33 9.88 -11.47
C LYS A 12 9.55 9.39 -12.90
N ALA A 13 10.80 9.37 -13.36
CA ALA A 13 11.15 8.86 -14.70
C ALA A 13 10.81 7.37 -14.88
N LEU A 14 10.83 6.59 -13.79
CA LEU A 14 10.46 5.17 -13.77
C LEU A 14 8.94 4.94 -13.70
N GLY A 15 8.15 6.01 -13.65
CA GLY A 15 6.68 5.97 -13.66
C GLY A 15 6.02 5.98 -12.28
N PHE A 16 6.77 6.18 -11.20
CA PHE A 16 6.18 6.37 -9.88
C PHE A 16 5.49 7.74 -9.82
N CYS A 17 4.21 7.75 -9.46
CA CYS A 17 3.39 8.97 -9.38
C CYS A 17 3.67 9.78 -8.10
N ALA A 18 4.18 9.13 -7.05
CA ALA A 18 4.61 9.79 -5.83
C ALA A 18 5.84 9.10 -5.24
N VAL A 19 6.67 9.89 -4.57
CA VAL A 19 7.88 9.43 -3.89
C VAL A 19 8.05 10.26 -2.62
N GLY A 20 8.25 9.58 -1.50
CA GLY A 20 8.48 10.18 -0.20
C GLY A 20 9.69 9.56 0.47
N ILE A 21 10.33 10.29 1.37
CA ILE A 21 11.52 9.83 2.09
C ILE A 21 11.29 10.09 3.58
N THR A 22 11.49 9.08 4.42
CA THR A 22 11.32 9.15 5.88
C THR A 22 12.46 8.43 6.60
N SER A 23 12.61 8.66 7.91
CA SER A 23 13.52 7.87 8.75
C SER A 23 13.07 6.41 8.84
N ALA A 24 14.03 5.52 9.10
CA ALA A 24 13.83 4.11 9.40
C ALA A 24 13.53 3.83 10.88
N ASP A 25 13.08 4.85 11.63
CA ASP A 25 12.67 4.69 13.03
C ASP A 25 11.42 3.80 13.15
N PRO A 26 11.18 3.17 14.31
CA PRO A 26 10.02 2.30 14.51
C PRO A 26 8.69 2.98 14.21
N PHE A 27 7.73 2.20 13.74
CA PHE A 27 6.35 2.59 13.51
C PHE A 27 5.47 2.35 14.74
N GLU A 28 5.81 3.00 15.87
CA GLU A 28 5.16 2.76 17.17
C GLU A 28 3.62 2.90 17.13
N GLU A 29 3.11 3.96 16.51
CA GLU A 29 1.66 4.16 16.38
C GLU A 29 0.98 3.07 15.53
N ALA A 30 1.63 2.68 14.43
CA ALA A 30 1.09 1.65 13.55
C ALA A 30 1.16 0.26 14.20
N GLU A 31 2.21 0.00 14.96
CA GLU A 31 2.37 -1.21 15.77
C GLU A 31 1.26 -1.32 16.81
N ALA A 32 1.06 -0.26 17.61
CA ALA A 32 -0.01 -0.23 18.61
C ALA A 32 -1.40 -0.43 17.98
N ALA A 33 -1.67 0.24 16.86
CA ALA A 33 -2.93 0.09 16.14
C ALA A 33 -3.12 -1.33 15.59
N ALA A 34 -2.07 -1.95 15.04
CA ALA A 34 -2.12 -3.31 14.52
C ALA A 34 -2.25 -4.36 15.63
N ALA A 35 -1.57 -4.15 16.76
CA ALA A 35 -1.72 -4.99 17.96
C ALA A 35 -3.15 -4.93 18.51
N GLN A 36 -3.73 -3.72 18.63
CA GLN A 36 -5.12 -3.56 19.07
C GLN A 36 -6.10 -4.28 18.14
N ARG A 37 -5.97 -4.10 16.82
CA ARG A 37 -6.83 -4.79 15.83
C ARG A 37 -6.72 -6.31 15.91
N THR A 38 -5.53 -6.81 16.24
CA THR A 38 -5.30 -8.24 16.45
C THR A 38 -6.00 -8.72 17.72
N ALA A 39 -5.87 -7.98 18.83
CA ALA A 39 -6.55 -8.28 20.08
C ALA A 39 -8.09 -8.24 19.95
N ASP A 40 -8.61 -7.35 19.10
CA ASP A 40 -10.05 -7.23 18.79
C ASP A 40 -10.59 -8.34 17.87
N GLY A 41 -9.74 -9.28 17.41
CA GLY A 41 -10.12 -10.35 16.48
C GLY A 41 -10.40 -9.89 15.04
N LEU A 42 -10.08 -8.63 14.71
CA LEU A 42 -10.34 -8.07 13.38
C LEU A 42 -9.43 -8.62 12.28
N MET A 43 -8.40 -9.38 12.67
CA MET A 43 -7.44 -10.03 11.78
C MET A 43 -7.57 -11.56 11.79
N ASP A 44 -8.62 -12.10 12.42
CA ASP A 44 -8.84 -13.54 12.53
C ASP A 44 -9.04 -14.19 11.15
N GLY A 45 -8.47 -15.38 10.99
CA GLY A 45 -8.49 -16.14 9.73
C GLY A 45 -7.40 -15.77 8.72
N LEU A 46 -6.62 -14.72 8.98
CA LEU A 46 -5.44 -14.38 8.18
C LEU A 46 -4.22 -15.21 8.65
N ASN A 47 -3.97 -16.35 8.02
CA ASN A 47 -2.89 -17.28 8.40
C ASN A 47 -1.47 -16.67 8.33
N TRP A 48 -1.30 -15.60 7.57
CA TRP A 48 -0.05 -14.86 7.42
C TRP A 48 0.11 -13.74 8.45
N TRP A 49 -0.91 -13.47 9.28
CA TRP A 49 -0.92 -12.42 10.28
C TRP A 49 -0.69 -12.97 11.68
N SER A 50 0.18 -12.31 12.46
CA SER A 50 0.38 -12.61 13.88
C SER A 50 0.96 -11.39 14.59
N GLU A 51 0.78 -11.30 15.91
CA GLU A 51 1.38 -10.25 16.73
C GLU A 51 2.91 -10.21 16.58
N ALA A 52 3.57 -11.38 16.53
CA ALA A 52 5.00 -11.47 16.29
C ALA A 52 5.41 -10.89 14.92
N ARG A 53 4.59 -11.10 13.87
CA ARG A 53 4.81 -10.48 12.57
C ARG A 53 4.66 -8.97 12.63
N VAL A 54 3.62 -8.47 13.31
CA VAL A 54 3.39 -7.03 13.50
C VAL A 54 4.60 -6.39 14.18
N HIS A 55 5.03 -6.94 15.32
CA HIS A 55 6.15 -6.43 16.10
C HIS A 55 7.46 -6.40 15.31
N ALA A 56 7.71 -7.43 14.50
CA ALA A 56 8.88 -7.48 13.65
C ALA A 56 8.80 -6.53 12.44
N SER A 57 7.60 -6.26 11.93
CA SER A 57 7.38 -5.35 10.80
C SER A 57 7.38 -3.88 11.20
N ALA A 58 7.13 -3.60 12.48
CA ALA A 58 7.11 -2.26 13.04
C ALA A 58 8.48 -1.58 13.05
N ASP A 59 9.59 -2.34 13.07
CA ASP A 59 10.94 -1.78 13.04
C ASP A 59 11.74 -2.32 11.84
N PRO A 60 11.88 -1.51 10.77
CA PRO A 60 12.65 -1.88 9.56
C PRO A 60 14.09 -2.30 9.85
N ARG A 61 14.67 -1.80 10.94
CA ARG A 61 16.06 -2.07 11.34
C ARG A 61 16.25 -3.52 11.79
N ARG A 62 15.18 -4.23 12.17
CA ARG A 62 15.27 -5.68 12.49
C ARG A 62 15.64 -6.51 11.27
N ALA A 63 15.13 -6.15 10.10
CA ALA A 63 15.42 -6.83 8.84
C ALA A 63 16.65 -6.25 8.13
N THR A 64 17.04 -5.02 8.45
CA THR A 64 18.16 -4.28 7.85
C THR A 64 18.84 -3.41 8.94
N PRO A 65 19.78 -3.95 9.74
CA PRO A 65 20.31 -3.29 10.95
C PRO A 65 20.97 -1.92 10.73
N ASP A 66 21.48 -1.67 9.53
CA ASP A 66 22.11 -0.41 9.14
C ASP A 66 21.14 0.59 8.51
N ALA A 67 19.84 0.28 8.45
CA ALA A 67 18.82 1.14 7.88
C ALA A 67 18.72 2.48 8.61
N ARG A 68 18.70 3.56 7.83
CA ARG A 68 18.54 4.94 8.31
C ARG A 68 17.34 5.63 7.67
N THR A 69 17.05 5.27 6.43
CA THR A 69 16.06 5.95 5.61
C THR A 69 15.21 4.93 4.87
N ILE A 70 13.94 5.27 4.68
CA ILE A 70 12.98 4.56 3.84
C ILE A 70 12.57 5.50 2.70
N ILE A 71 12.69 5.01 1.47
CA ILE A 71 12.13 5.65 0.29
C ILE A 71 10.83 4.94 -0.03
N ALA A 72 9.69 5.59 0.24
CA ALA A 72 8.38 5.09 -0.13
C ALA A 72 8.03 5.54 -1.55
N LEU A 73 7.40 4.65 -2.30
CA LEU A 73 7.08 4.81 -3.72
C LEU A 73 5.62 4.44 -3.97
N ALA A 74 4.94 5.20 -4.84
CA ALA A 74 3.59 4.90 -5.27
C ALA A 74 3.50 4.77 -6.79
N PHE A 75 3.02 3.63 -7.26
CA PHE A 75 2.87 3.34 -8.68
C PHE A 75 1.39 3.30 -9.07
N PRO A 76 0.93 4.09 -10.05
CA PRO A 76 -0.48 4.12 -10.43
C PRO A 76 -0.87 2.85 -11.19
N TYR A 77 -2.05 2.31 -10.90
CA TYR A 77 -2.69 1.29 -11.72
C TYR A 77 -4.01 1.80 -12.29
N PRO A 78 -4.41 1.38 -13.50
CA PRO A 78 -5.64 1.85 -14.11
C PRO A 78 -6.85 1.40 -13.30
N SER A 79 -7.71 2.35 -12.94
CA SER A 79 -8.98 2.07 -12.24
C SER A 79 -10.01 1.43 -13.16
N THR A 80 -9.95 1.76 -14.44
CA THR A 80 -10.81 1.25 -15.51
C THR A 80 -10.02 0.37 -16.45
N ARG A 81 -10.58 -0.80 -16.75
CA ARG A 81 -10.09 -1.67 -17.82
C ARG A 81 -10.03 -0.86 -19.14
N PRO A 82 -8.88 -0.77 -19.82
CA PRO A 82 -8.81 -0.10 -21.11
C PRO A 82 -9.83 -0.72 -22.07
N GLU A 83 -10.59 0.09 -22.79
CA GLU A 83 -11.64 -0.40 -23.72
C GLU A 83 -11.08 -1.34 -24.81
N SER A 84 -9.79 -1.17 -25.13
CA SER A 84 -9.01 -2.03 -26.03
C SER A 84 -8.73 -3.43 -25.47
N SER A 85 -8.77 -3.60 -24.16
CA SER A 85 -8.78 -4.92 -23.54
C SER A 85 -10.21 -5.47 -23.58
N LYS A 86 -10.76 -5.71 -24.78
CA LYS A 86 -11.76 -6.79 -24.89
C LYS A 86 -11.07 -8.06 -24.39
N PRO A 87 -11.76 -8.97 -23.68
CA PRO A 87 -11.11 -10.21 -23.29
C PRO A 87 -10.71 -10.91 -24.58
N GLU A 88 -9.42 -10.87 -24.93
CA GLU A 88 -8.83 -11.96 -25.68
C GLU A 88 -9.22 -13.20 -24.90
N HIS A 89 -9.95 -14.07 -25.58
CA HIS A 89 -10.72 -15.13 -24.99
C HIS A 89 -9.91 -15.79 -23.86
N PHE A 90 -10.31 -15.56 -22.60
CA PHE A 90 -10.01 -16.52 -21.55
C PHE A 90 -10.85 -17.74 -21.93
N SER A 91 -10.30 -18.55 -22.83
CA SER A 91 -10.85 -19.84 -23.18
C SER A 91 -10.64 -20.68 -21.94
N SER A 92 -11.65 -20.74 -21.07
CA SER A 92 -11.77 -21.87 -20.16
C SER A 92 -11.54 -23.12 -21.00
N PRO A 93 -10.66 -24.06 -20.59
CA PRO A 93 -10.65 -25.36 -21.24
C PRO A 93 -12.04 -25.92 -21.02
N ALA A 94 -12.85 -25.92 -22.09
CA ALA A 94 -14.13 -26.56 -22.11
C ALA A 94 -13.90 -28.00 -21.66
N ARG A 95 -14.46 -28.38 -20.51
CA ARG A 95 -14.65 -29.80 -20.22
C ARG A 95 -15.43 -30.36 -21.41
N GLY A 96 -14.85 -31.36 -22.05
CA GLY A 96 -15.33 -31.91 -23.32
C GLY A 96 -16.83 -32.22 -23.29
N GLY A 97 -17.52 -31.83 -24.36
CA GLY A 97 -18.96 -32.07 -24.53
C GLY A 97 -19.55 -31.26 -25.68
N GLU A 98 -19.32 -31.75 -26.90
CA GLU A 98 -20.16 -31.70 -28.10
C GLU A 98 -20.61 -30.35 -28.74
N GLN A 99 -20.66 -30.39 -30.07
CA GLN A 99 -20.75 -29.27 -31.00
C GLN A 99 -22.16 -28.64 -31.05
N GLY A 100 -22.26 -27.31 -30.94
CA GLY A 100 -23.48 -26.59 -31.28
C GLY A 100 -23.50 -25.11 -30.87
N GLY A 101 -23.41 -24.22 -31.87
CA GLY A 101 -23.88 -22.83 -31.93
C GLY A 101 -24.02 -21.95 -30.67
N GLY A 102 -23.32 -20.81 -30.68
CA GLY A 102 -23.82 -19.55 -30.12
C GLY A 102 -23.28 -19.15 -28.74
N ALA A 103 -22.58 -18.02 -28.72
CA ALA A 103 -22.31 -17.13 -27.59
C ALA A 103 -21.70 -17.74 -26.30
N ASN A 104 -20.62 -17.10 -25.90
CA ASN A 104 -19.85 -17.33 -24.67
C ASN A 104 -20.67 -16.85 -23.44
N ASP A 105 -21.73 -17.60 -23.10
CA ASP A 105 -22.85 -17.22 -22.20
C ASP A 105 -22.76 -17.84 -20.79
N GLY A 106 -21.56 -18.23 -20.37
CA GLY A 106 -21.28 -18.61 -18.98
C GLY A 106 -21.22 -17.38 -18.05
N PRO A 107 -21.42 -17.57 -16.73
CA PRO A 107 -21.34 -16.47 -15.76
C PRO A 107 -19.96 -15.78 -15.81
N ARG A 108 -19.96 -14.45 -15.86
CA ARG A 108 -18.73 -13.63 -15.86
C ARG A 108 -18.53 -12.93 -14.53
N GLY A 109 -17.32 -13.01 -14.00
CA GLY A 109 -16.88 -12.26 -12.82
C GLY A 109 -16.10 -10.99 -13.19
N ARG A 110 -16.02 -10.05 -12.24
CA ARG A 110 -15.06 -8.93 -12.30
C ARG A 110 -13.90 -9.21 -11.36
N ILE A 111 -12.69 -8.95 -11.83
CA ILE A 111 -11.46 -9.03 -11.04
C ILE A 111 -11.08 -7.60 -10.63
N ALA A 112 -10.52 -7.43 -9.44
CA ALA A 112 -10.02 -6.15 -8.98
C ALA A 112 -8.98 -5.58 -9.95
N SER A 113 -9.03 -4.27 -10.22
CA SER A 113 -8.22 -3.67 -11.28
C SER A 113 -6.70 -3.80 -11.06
N TYR A 114 -6.23 -3.85 -9.81
CA TYR A 114 -4.81 -4.04 -9.49
C TYR A 114 -4.29 -5.44 -9.83
N ALA A 115 -5.18 -6.44 -9.96
CA ALA A 115 -4.85 -7.82 -10.27
C ALA A 115 -4.94 -8.12 -11.78
N LEU A 116 -5.16 -7.10 -12.61
CA LEU A 116 -5.18 -7.23 -14.06
C LEU A 116 -3.78 -7.07 -14.64
N GLY A 117 -3.39 -7.98 -15.54
CA GLY A 117 -2.11 -7.92 -16.25
C GLY A 117 -1.02 -8.75 -15.56
N ARG A 118 0.24 -8.31 -15.69
CA ARG A 118 1.38 -8.94 -15.03
C ARG A 118 1.29 -8.73 -13.52
N ASP A 119 1.82 -9.67 -12.75
CA ASP A 119 1.92 -9.55 -11.30
C ASP A 119 2.67 -8.24 -10.94
N TYR A 120 2.03 -7.39 -10.13
CA TYR A 120 2.61 -6.11 -9.76
C TYR A 120 3.90 -6.27 -8.96
N HIS A 121 4.06 -7.37 -8.23
CA HIS A 121 5.28 -7.62 -7.47
C HIS A 121 6.50 -7.64 -8.39
N GLU A 122 6.43 -8.41 -9.47
CA GLU A 122 7.49 -8.49 -10.48
C GLU A 122 7.73 -7.13 -11.13
N VAL A 123 6.65 -6.46 -11.55
CA VAL A 123 6.73 -5.16 -12.23
C VAL A 123 7.39 -4.10 -11.34
N LEU A 124 7.02 -4.02 -10.06
CA LEU A 124 7.60 -3.04 -9.14
C LEU A 124 9.05 -3.36 -8.80
N LEU A 125 9.39 -4.64 -8.60
CA LEU A 125 10.77 -5.06 -8.36
C LEU A 125 11.68 -4.75 -9.56
N GLU A 126 11.21 -5.01 -10.79
CA GLU A 126 11.91 -4.63 -12.03
C GLU A 126 12.11 -3.11 -12.11
N ARG A 127 11.05 -2.33 -11.86
CA ARG A 127 11.08 -0.86 -11.92
C ARG A 127 11.98 -0.23 -10.89
N MET A 128 12.14 -0.84 -9.71
CA MET A 128 13.02 -0.32 -8.67
C MET A 128 14.51 -0.64 -8.90
N GLN A 129 14.87 -1.56 -9.81
CA GLN A 129 16.28 -1.93 -10.03
C GLN A 129 17.20 -0.74 -10.32
N PRO A 130 16.82 0.25 -11.16
CA PRO A 130 17.68 1.40 -11.43
C PRO A 130 17.90 2.30 -10.21
N LEU A 131 16.91 2.41 -9.30
CA LEU A 131 17.08 3.14 -8.03
C LEU A 131 18.02 2.39 -7.09
N LEU A 132 17.90 1.05 -7.03
CA LEU A 132 18.78 0.21 -6.23
C LEU A 132 20.23 0.30 -6.71
N ALA A 133 20.43 0.27 -8.03
CA ALA A 133 21.74 0.44 -8.65
C ALA A 133 22.36 1.79 -8.26
N MET A 134 21.60 2.88 -8.41
CA MET A 134 22.04 4.23 -8.02
C MET A 134 22.47 4.28 -6.54
N LEU A 135 21.67 3.75 -5.62
CA LEU A 135 22.02 3.77 -4.18
C LEU A 135 23.27 2.94 -3.88
N ARG A 136 23.41 1.78 -4.53
CA ARG A 136 24.57 0.89 -4.37
C ARG A 136 25.85 1.47 -4.94
N GLU A 137 25.78 2.20 -6.06
CA GLU A 137 26.91 2.92 -6.64
C GLU A 137 27.47 3.99 -5.69
N HIS A 138 26.61 4.56 -4.84
CA HIS A 138 27.01 5.49 -3.77
C HIS A 138 27.47 4.77 -2.49
N GLY A 139 27.53 3.44 -2.48
CA GLY A 139 28.00 2.62 -1.35
C GLY A 139 26.95 2.37 -0.27
N TYR A 140 25.67 2.64 -0.53
CA TYR A 140 24.60 2.38 0.43
C TYR A 140 24.01 0.97 0.27
N THR A 141 23.58 0.38 1.39
CA THR A 141 22.73 -0.81 1.34
C THR A 141 21.32 -0.39 0.92
N ALA A 142 20.64 -1.25 0.16
CA ALA A 142 19.30 -1.00 -0.34
C ALA A 142 18.55 -2.32 -0.49
N LYS A 143 17.41 -2.43 0.21
CA LYS A 143 16.52 -3.59 0.22
C LYS A 143 15.10 -3.17 -0.13
N THR A 144 14.48 -3.90 -1.05
CA THR A 144 13.13 -3.61 -1.57
C THR A 144 12.07 -4.39 -0.82
N TYR A 145 10.91 -3.75 -0.64
CA TYR A 145 9.70 -4.35 -0.11
C TYR A 145 8.52 -3.98 -1.01
N VAL A 146 7.64 -4.95 -1.24
CA VAL A 146 6.40 -4.81 -2.01
C VAL A 146 5.38 -5.77 -1.41
N ASP A 147 4.37 -5.28 -0.69
CA ASP A 147 3.16 -5.99 -0.19
C ASP A 147 3.38 -7.27 0.66
N HIS A 148 4.04 -8.29 0.13
CA HIS A 148 4.38 -9.53 0.83
C HIS A 148 5.57 -9.40 1.81
N GLY A 149 6.21 -8.23 1.85
CA GLY A 149 7.32 -7.91 2.73
C GLY A 149 6.95 -7.84 4.22
N TRP A 150 7.95 -7.69 5.09
CA TRP A 150 7.77 -7.39 6.51
C TRP A 150 7.65 -5.88 6.76
N MET A 151 7.15 -5.12 5.78
CA MET A 151 7.07 -3.67 5.88
C MET A 151 5.62 -3.25 6.14
N LEU A 152 5.44 -2.16 6.89
CA LEU A 152 4.14 -1.51 7.08
C LEU A 152 3.94 -0.45 6.00
N ASP A 153 3.73 -0.87 4.76
CA ASP A 153 3.75 -0.04 3.53
C ASP A 153 2.93 1.25 3.67
N ARG A 154 1.71 1.12 4.20
CA ARG A 154 0.80 2.26 4.37
C ARG A 154 1.29 3.26 5.42
N ALA A 155 1.90 2.77 6.50
CA ALA A 155 2.49 3.62 7.53
C ALA A 155 3.74 4.31 7.01
N ALA A 156 4.57 3.60 6.22
CA ALA A 156 5.74 4.16 5.55
C ALA A 156 5.34 5.27 4.58
N ALA A 157 4.35 5.04 3.71
CA ALA A 157 3.86 6.03 2.76
C ALA A 157 3.27 7.27 3.44
N ALA A 158 2.50 7.08 4.52
CA ALA A 158 1.94 8.19 5.29
C ALA A 158 3.04 9.03 5.95
N ARG A 159 3.99 8.38 6.64
CA ARG A 159 5.11 9.06 7.30
C ARG A 159 6.03 9.78 6.30
N ALA A 160 6.24 9.18 5.13
CA ALA A 160 7.03 9.74 4.05
C ALA A 160 6.35 10.93 3.32
N GLY A 161 5.11 11.28 3.70
CA GLY A 161 4.37 12.41 3.15
C GLY A 161 3.80 12.17 1.76
N ILE A 162 3.63 10.91 1.34
CA ILE A 162 3.02 10.56 0.05
C ILE A 162 1.51 10.84 0.06
N GLY A 163 0.86 10.66 1.20
CA GLY A 163 -0.58 10.79 1.36
C GLY A 163 -1.02 10.50 2.79
N TRP A 164 -2.32 10.29 3.00
CA TRP A 164 -2.90 9.95 4.30
C TRP A 164 -3.75 8.69 4.24
N LEU A 165 -3.96 8.04 5.38
CA LEU A 165 -4.88 6.90 5.48
C LEU A 165 -6.33 7.35 5.35
N GLY A 166 -7.03 6.81 4.36
CA GLY A 166 -8.47 6.97 4.16
C GLY A 166 -9.30 6.11 5.12
N LYS A 167 -10.60 6.40 5.20
CA LYS A 167 -11.59 5.60 5.97
C LYS A 167 -11.73 4.18 5.42
N ASN A 168 -11.39 3.98 4.14
CA ASN A 168 -11.26 2.67 3.49
C ASN A 168 -9.92 1.97 3.79
N THR A 169 -9.10 2.50 4.70
CA THR A 169 -7.77 2.02 5.07
C THR A 169 -6.69 2.13 3.99
N ASN A 170 -7.00 2.66 2.80
CA ASN A 170 -6.03 2.87 1.74
C ASN A 170 -5.32 4.22 1.88
N VAL A 171 -4.11 4.33 1.34
CA VAL A 171 -3.41 5.61 1.23
C VAL A 171 -4.08 6.45 0.13
N LEU A 172 -4.42 7.69 0.46
CA LEU A 172 -4.99 8.68 -0.45
C LEU A 172 -3.91 9.68 -0.82
N ILE A 173 -3.56 9.72 -2.11
CA ILE A 173 -2.55 10.62 -2.66
C ILE A 173 -3.25 11.82 -3.33
N PRO A 174 -2.90 13.07 -2.98
CA PRO A 174 -3.42 14.27 -3.65
C PRO A 174 -3.32 14.18 -5.17
N GLY A 175 -4.44 14.42 -5.87
CA GLY A 175 -4.49 14.40 -7.34
C GLY A 175 -4.43 13.01 -7.99
N VAL A 176 -4.17 11.94 -7.24
CA VAL A 176 -4.07 10.56 -7.77
C VAL A 176 -5.16 9.63 -7.20
N GLY A 177 -5.55 9.83 -5.94
CA GLY A 177 -6.51 8.97 -5.24
C GLY A 177 -5.85 7.74 -4.61
N SER A 178 -6.59 6.63 -4.49
CA SER A 178 -6.13 5.38 -3.86
C SER A 178 -5.76 4.26 -4.84
N ASN A 179 -5.82 4.49 -6.16
CA ASN A 179 -5.50 3.48 -7.17
C ASN A 179 -4.00 3.42 -7.44
N VAL A 180 -3.26 3.15 -6.37
CA VAL A 180 -1.81 3.04 -6.38
C VAL A 180 -1.37 1.77 -5.67
N LEU A 181 -0.26 1.22 -6.13
CA LEU A 181 0.50 0.18 -5.47
C LEU A 181 1.65 0.83 -4.72
N LEU A 182 1.94 0.33 -3.51
CA LEU A 182 3.02 0.82 -2.69
C LEU A 182 4.25 -0.09 -2.82
N ALA A 183 5.41 0.52 -2.69
CA ALA A 183 6.68 -0.17 -2.59
C ALA A 183 7.67 0.69 -1.81
N GLU A 184 8.64 0.04 -1.16
CA GLU A 184 9.61 0.71 -0.31
C GLU A 184 11.03 0.25 -0.62
N ILE A 185 11.98 1.17 -0.48
CA ILE A 185 13.40 0.87 -0.44
C ILE A 185 13.91 1.29 0.94
N VAL A 186 14.33 0.32 1.75
CA VAL A 186 15.00 0.54 3.04
C VAL A 186 16.50 0.60 2.78
N THR A 187 17.15 1.67 3.26
CA THR A 187 18.54 1.95 2.92
C THR A 187 19.31 2.59 4.08
N SER A 188 20.63 2.37 4.11
CA SER A 188 21.55 2.99 5.07
C SER A 188 21.96 4.42 4.75
N THR A 189 21.42 4.99 3.67
CA THR A 189 21.70 6.37 3.29
C THR A 189 21.23 7.37 4.36
N ALA A 190 21.98 8.46 4.56
CA ALA A 190 21.66 9.51 5.52
C ALA A 190 20.88 10.69 4.87
N VAL A 191 20.20 10.41 3.75
CA VAL A 191 19.40 11.41 3.02
C VAL A 191 18.34 11.98 3.96
N PRO A 192 18.19 13.33 4.03
CA PRO A 192 17.20 13.95 4.90
C PRO A 192 15.79 13.47 4.54
N ALA A 193 14.99 13.24 5.57
CA ALA A 193 13.57 12.97 5.39
C ALA A 193 12.95 14.12 4.58
N THR A 194 12.06 13.77 3.66
CA THR A 194 11.17 14.77 3.08
C THR A 194 10.34 15.31 4.24
N PRO A 195 10.26 16.63 4.45
CA PRO A 195 9.39 17.16 5.49
C PRO A 195 8.01 16.57 5.26
N ALA A 196 7.42 15.98 6.30
CA ALA A 196 6.09 15.43 6.23
C ALA A 196 5.23 16.52 5.60
N CYS A 197 4.79 16.30 4.36
CA CYS A 197 3.92 17.27 3.73
C CYS A 197 2.73 17.36 4.69
N ALA A 198 2.29 18.57 5.02
CA ALA A 198 1.08 18.79 5.80
C ALA A 198 -0.16 18.40 5.00
N CYS A 199 -0.14 17.22 4.35
CA CYS A 199 -1.30 16.49 3.87
C CYS A 199 -2.04 15.91 5.08
N VAL A 200 -2.37 16.81 6.01
CA VAL A 200 -3.53 16.69 6.87
C VAL A 200 -4.70 16.50 5.90
N PRO A 201 -5.58 15.52 6.15
CA PRO A 201 -6.75 15.36 5.31
C PRO A 201 -7.49 16.71 5.26
N PRO A 202 -7.98 17.16 4.09
CA PRO A 202 -8.62 18.46 3.98
C PRO A 202 -9.79 18.57 4.97
N GLU A 203 -10.01 19.77 5.54
CA GLU A 203 -10.91 20.03 6.68
C GLU A 203 -12.41 19.62 6.58
N PRO A 204 -12.99 19.08 5.49
CA PRO A 204 -14.23 18.30 5.61
C PRO A 204 -14.05 16.87 6.17
N TRP A 205 -12.83 16.33 6.25
CA TRP A 205 -12.57 14.96 6.74
C TRP A 205 -12.73 14.80 8.26
N SER A 206 -12.61 15.91 9.00
CA SER A 206 -12.75 16.05 10.46
C SER A 206 -14.20 16.01 10.94
N ARG A 207 -15.20 16.07 10.03
CA ARG A 207 -16.63 15.95 10.37
C ARG A 207 -17.09 14.49 10.30
N PRO A 208 -18.11 14.09 11.09
CA PRO A 208 -18.64 12.73 11.02
C PRO A 208 -19.19 12.43 9.61
N ALA A 209 -18.70 11.32 9.05
CA ALA A 209 -19.15 10.59 7.86
C ALA A 209 -19.43 11.39 6.55
N SER A 210 -18.44 11.40 5.65
CA SER A 210 -18.77 10.95 4.29
C SER A 210 -19.06 9.45 4.42
N SER A 211 -20.34 9.11 4.57
CA SER A 211 -20.83 7.74 4.76
C SER A 211 -20.76 6.90 3.49
N THR A 212 -20.41 7.49 2.34
CA THR A 212 -20.49 6.84 1.03
C THR A 212 -19.72 5.53 0.96
N ILE A 213 -18.52 5.47 1.54
CA ILE A 213 -17.71 4.24 1.54
C ILE A 213 -18.23 3.23 2.56
N ALA A 214 -18.52 3.66 3.79
CA ALA A 214 -19.03 2.78 4.84
C ALA A 214 -20.40 2.17 4.45
N ALA A 215 -21.24 2.95 3.75
CA ALA A 215 -22.52 2.52 3.21
C ALA A 215 -22.39 1.63 1.95
N ALA A 216 -21.24 1.66 1.27
CA ALA A 216 -20.99 0.86 0.07
C ALA A 216 -20.44 -0.55 0.36
N PHE A 217 -20.07 -0.86 1.61
CA PHE A 217 -19.64 -2.20 2.00
C PHE A 217 -20.83 -3.03 2.49
N PRO A 218 -21.29 -4.06 1.73
CA PRO A 218 -22.46 -4.86 2.10
C PRO A 218 -22.26 -5.70 3.37
N SER A 219 -21.01 -5.95 3.76
CA SER A 219 -20.67 -6.66 5.00
C SER A 219 -20.30 -5.74 6.17
N GLY A 220 -20.20 -4.43 5.96
CA GLY A 220 -19.78 -3.42 6.94
C GLY A 220 -18.38 -3.64 7.54
N PRO A 221 -17.46 -2.65 7.57
CA PRO A 221 -16.39 -2.71 8.55
C PRO A 221 -17.02 -2.51 9.94
N SER A 222 -16.81 -3.47 10.86
CA SER A 222 -17.24 -3.42 12.26
C SER A 222 -16.52 -2.29 13.01
N ASN A 223 -16.92 -1.05 12.76
CA ASN A 223 -16.49 0.12 13.52
C ASN A 223 -17.52 0.39 14.63
N THR A 224 -17.68 -0.58 15.55
CA THR A 224 -18.41 -0.32 16.80
C THR A 224 -17.45 0.44 17.71
N ALA A 225 -17.54 1.75 17.70
CA ALA A 225 -16.89 2.58 18.71
C ALA A 225 -17.47 2.20 20.08
N VAL A 226 -16.67 1.50 20.89
CA VAL A 226 -17.01 1.24 22.29
C VAL A 226 -17.01 2.60 23.00
N SER A 227 -18.21 3.13 23.22
CA SER A 227 -18.41 4.35 24.00
C SER A 227 -18.17 4.00 25.47
N SER A 228 -17.00 4.36 26.00
CA SER A 228 -16.69 4.26 27.42
C SER A 228 -17.70 5.08 28.23
N HIS A 229 -18.63 4.40 28.90
CA HIS A 229 -19.45 5.01 29.94
C HIS A 229 -18.58 5.21 31.18
N SER A 230 -18.31 6.46 31.53
CA SER A 230 -17.79 6.81 32.86
C SER A 230 -18.88 6.55 33.91
N PRO A 231 -18.61 5.83 35.00
CA PRO A 231 -19.54 5.77 36.11
C PRO A 231 -19.43 7.06 36.92
N SER A 232 -20.47 7.90 36.85
CA SER A 232 -20.73 8.95 37.82
C SER A 232 -21.08 8.30 39.16
N GLY A 233 -20.19 8.44 40.14
CA GLY A 233 -20.47 8.09 41.53
C GLY A 233 -21.32 9.14 42.24
N PRO A 234 -21.86 8.79 43.41
CA PRO A 234 -21.85 9.64 44.59
C PRO A 234 -20.78 9.21 45.59
#